data_AF-A0A2C9LJZ5-F1
#
_entry.id   AF-A0A2C9LJZ5-F1
#
_cell.length_a   1.000
_cell.length_b   1.000
_cell.length_c   1.000
_cell.angle_alpha   90.00
_cell.angle_beta   90.00
_cell.angle_gamma   90.00
#
_symmetry.space_group_name_H-M   'P 1'
#
loop_
_entity.id
_entity.type
_entity.pdbx_description
1 polymer ?
#
loop_
_entity_poly.entity_id
_entity_poly.type
_entity_poly.pdbx_seq_one_letter_code
_entity_poly.pdbx_strand_id
1 'polypeptide(L)'
;MVPTVMDLLNIQKNLHHHYRSLGGWTFAFGDYYTERVTIDLDSPVMKLMQAVIDPITYSNRYTMPKMIVTTSGDEFFLPDDSYYYFDQLPGPKFLRIVPNAEHSMKGHLMSDILALHSFYLTILENATFPTMSWTRSSTSINGKIMLTTSVEPIKVTMYYAKTLDGIRRDFRLVVKDPNSQNPMVHPVVWLNGEVQKINATQYMAVVDRPIVGWAAFFIQVHFNGPKGSTLEFTTEVNIVPDTFPFPDCSGTSCVGSLV
;
A
#
# COMPACT_ATOMS: atom_id res chain seq x y z
N MET A 1 1.78 -17.99 1.80
CA MET A 1 1.90 -17.10 2.97
C MET A 1 1.00 -15.91 2.78
N VAL A 2 0.49 -15.33 3.87
CA VAL A 2 -0.32 -14.11 3.79
C VAL A 2 0.09 -13.16 4.92
N PRO A 3 1.16 -12.35 4.74
CA PRO A 3 1.43 -11.26 5.65
C PRO A 3 0.28 -10.25 5.55
N THR A 4 -0.20 -9.84 6.71
CA THR A 4 -1.39 -9.00 6.83
C THR A 4 -1.03 -7.73 7.58
N VAL A 5 -1.37 -6.60 6.97
CA VAL A 5 -1.19 -5.23 7.45
C VAL A 5 0.27 -4.76 7.48
N MET A 6 1.23 -5.60 7.89
CA MET A 6 2.64 -5.21 7.91
C MET A 6 3.34 -5.43 6.56
N ASP A 7 3.61 -4.34 5.84
CA ASP A 7 4.37 -4.37 4.57
C ASP A 7 5.61 -3.47 4.50
N LEU A 8 6.19 -3.16 5.67
CA LEU A 8 7.48 -2.47 5.79
C LEU A 8 8.69 -3.36 5.43
N LEU A 9 8.77 -3.79 4.18
CA LEU A 9 9.98 -4.40 3.60
C LEU A 9 10.87 -3.31 3.02
N ASN A 10 12.17 -3.56 2.88
CA ASN A 10 13.13 -2.52 2.52
C ASN A 10 13.04 -1.35 3.50
N ILE A 11 13.11 -1.68 4.79
CA ILE A 11 12.70 -0.85 5.94
C ILE A 11 13.27 0.57 5.82
N GLN A 12 14.57 0.71 5.57
CA GLN A 12 15.19 2.03 5.48
C GLN A 12 14.54 2.88 4.38
N LYS A 13 14.40 2.34 3.17
CA LYS A 13 13.81 3.10 2.05
C LYS A 13 12.35 3.46 2.32
N ASN A 14 11.58 2.54 2.88
CA ASN A 14 10.18 2.81 3.19
C ASN A 14 10.00 3.82 4.33
N LEU A 15 10.90 3.86 5.32
CA LEU A 15 10.84 4.89 6.36
C LEU A 15 11.27 6.28 5.83
N HIS A 16 12.24 6.37 4.92
CA HIS A 16 12.53 7.64 4.21
C HIS A 16 11.36 8.08 3.32
N HIS A 17 10.70 7.13 2.66
CA HIS A 17 9.46 7.37 1.92
C HIS A 17 8.32 7.88 2.80
N HIS A 18 8.14 7.27 3.97
CA HIS A 18 7.20 7.72 5.00
C HIS A 18 7.50 9.17 5.39
N TYR A 19 8.75 9.48 5.72
CA TYR A 19 9.16 10.83 6.10
C TYR A 19 8.94 11.84 4.99
N ARG A 20 9.31 11.55 3.74
CA ARG A 20 9.10 12.48 2.60
C ARG A 20 7.62 12.75 2.32
N SER A 21 6.75 11.78 2.61
CA SER A 21 5.30 11.88 2.38
C SER A 21 4.61 12.70 3.47
N LEU A 22 5.01 12.49 4.71
CA LEU A 22 4.30 13.02 5.88
C LEU A 22 5.10 14.05 6.65
N GLY A 23 6.38 14.28 6.38
CA GLY A 23 7.20 15.29 7.07
C GLY A 23 7.45 14.99 8.54
N GLY A 24 7.39 13.71 8.92
CA GLY A 24 7.44 13.22 10.28
C GLY A 24 6.95 11.78 10.35
N TRP A 25 6.54 11.35 11.54
CA TRP A 25 6.05 10.01 11.83
C TRP A 25 4.63 10.06 12.34
N THR A 26 3.78 9.12 11.97
CA THR A 26 2.41 9.11 12.48
C THR A 26 2.35 8.93 14.00
N PHE A 27 1.21 9.21 14.62
CA PHE A 27 1.01 8.89 16.04
C PHE A 27 1.24 7.43 16.42
N ALA A 28 1.10 6.50 15.47
CA ALA A 28 1.34 5.07 15.70
C ALA A 28 2.83 4.76 15.92
N PHE A 29 3.72 5.63 15.43
CA PHE A 29 5.16 5.58 15.70
C PHE A 29 5.56 6.18 17.07
N GLY A 30 4.60 6.53 17.93
CA GLY A 30 4.86 7.22 19.20
C GLY A 30 5.90 6.55 20.11
N ASP A 31 5.86 5.22 20.22
CA ASP A 31 6.84 4.47 21.01
C ASP A 31 8.24 4.51 20.36
N TYR A 32 8.32 4.29 19.04
CA TYR A 32 9.56 4.38 18.28
C TYR A 32 10.19 5.77 18.33
N TYR A 33 9.36 6.81 18.31
CA TYR A 33 9.78 8.20 18.48
C TYR A 33 10.32 8.46 19.88
N THR A 34 9.64 7.96 20.91
CA THR A 34 10.06 8.10 22.32
C THR A 34 11.39 7.42 22.59
N GLU A 35 11.56 6.21 22.05
CA GLU A 35 12.81 5.42 22.12
C GLU A 35 13.87 5.88 21.10
N ARG A 36 13.57 6.93 20.32
CA ARG A 36 14.47 7.53 19.33
C ARG A 36 14.99 6.55 18.26
N VAL A 37 14.22 5.51 17.93
CA VAL A 37 14.62 4.48 16.95
C VAL A 37 14.98 5.09 15.59
N THR A 38 14.26 6.12 15.17
CA THR A 38 14.41 6.76 13.86
C THR A 38 15.66 7.65 13.76
N ILE A 39 16.37 7.94 14.86
CA ILE A 39 17.64 8.67 14.82
C ILE A 39 18.73 7.91 14.06
N ASP A 40 18.66 6.58 14.14
CA ASP A 40 19.65 5.66 13.57
C ASP A 40 19.21 5.15 12.20
N LEU A 41 18.21 5.78 11.56
CA LEU A 41 17.71 5.34 10.26
C LEU A 41 18.80 5.26 9.18
N ASP A 42 19.75 6.19 9.19
CA ASP A 42 20.90 6.20 8.27
C ASP A 42 22.17 5.56 8.85
N SER A 43 22.11 5.09 10.09
CA SER A 43 23.24 4.48 10.77
C SER A 43 23.72 3.24 10.02
N PRO A 44 25.04 2.95 9.98
CA PRO A 44 25.54 1.65 9.55
C PRO A 44 24.90 0.49 10.32
N VAL A 45 24.48 0.71 11.57
CA VAL A 45 23.79 -0.30 12.41
C VAL A 45 22.41 -0.66 11.83
N MET A 46 21.68 0.29 11.24
CA MET A 46 20.39 0.02 10.60
C MET A 46 20.53 -0.98 9.43
N LYS A 47 21.64 -0.93 8.70
CA LYS A 47 21.92 -1.91 7.63
C LYS A 47 22.18 -3.31 8.20
N LEU A 48 22.92 -3.41 9.31
CA LEU A 48 23.17 -4.68 10.00
C LEU A 48 21.87 -5.26 10.57
N MET A 49 21.01 -4.41 11.15
CA MET A 49 19.70 -4.82 11.66
C MET A 49 18.81 -5.34 10.51
N GLN A 50 18.66 -4.59 9.42
CA GLN A 50 17.88 -5.00 8.25
C GLN A 50 18.35 -6.33 7.64
N ALA A 51 19.67 -6.59 7.64
CA ALA A 51 20.20 -7.86 7.18
C ALA A 51 19.70 -9.07 8.00
N VAL A 52 19.19 -8.84 9.22
CA VAL A 52 18.64 -9.88 10.09
C VAL A 52 17.12 -9.87 10.10
N ILE A 53 16.48 -8.70 10.20
CA ILE A 53 15.04 -8.59 10.47
C ILE A 53 14.19 -8.30 9.24
N ASP A 54 14.75 -7.70 8.18
CA ASP A 54 13.98 -7.33 7.01
C ASP A 54 13.63 -8.60 6.21
N PRO A 55 12.33 -8.93 6.04
CA PRO A 55 11.94 -10.12 5.31
C PRO A 55 12.50 -10.16 3.88
N ILE A 56 12.73 -9.02 3.23
CA ILE A 56 13.22 -8.99 1.85
C ILE A 56 14.61 -9.64 1.69
N THR A 57 15.42 -9.62 2.76
CA THR A 57 16.76 -10.23 2.80
C THR A 57 16.71 -11.74 2.62
N TYR A 58 15.58 -12.37 2.95
CA TYR A 58 15.37 -13.82 2.81
C TYR A 58 14.53 -14.19 1.59
N SER A 59 14.38 -13.27 0.63
CA SER A 59 13.53 -13.46 -0.56
C SER A 59 13.84 -14.74 -1.35
N ASN A 60 15.10 -15.16 -1.39
CA ASN A 60 15.51 -16.42 -2.02
C ASN A 60 14.91 -17.68 -1.39
N ARG A 61 14.36 -17.60 -0.16
CA ARG A 61 13.66 -18.70 0.53
C ARG A 61 12.17 -18.75 0.21
N TYR A 62 11.63 -17.75 -0.50
CA TYR A 62 10.21 -17.66 -0.80
C TYR A 62 9.83 -18.55 -1.98
N THR A 63 9.44 -19.79 -1.66
CA THR A 63 9.00 -20.79 -2.64
C THR A 63 7.49 -20.87 -2.79
N MET A 64 6.74 -20.27 -1.85
CA MET A 64 5.28 -20.34 -1.78
C MET A 64 4.60 -19.13 -2.46
N PRO A 65 3.35 -19.29 -2.94
CA PRO A 65 2.50 -18.15 -3.28
C PRO A 65 2.33 -17.23 -2.08
N LYS A 66 2.32 -15.92 -2.34
CA LYS A 66 2.15 -14.89 -1.31
C LYS A 66 1.10 -13.88 -1.70
N MET A 67 0.15 -13.61 -0.80
CA MET A 67 -0.78 -12.49 -0.91
C MET A 67 -0.40 -11.50 0.19
N ILE A 68 0.05 -10.32 -0.17
CA ILE A 68 0.39 -9.26 0.79
C ILE A 68 -0.87 -8.43 0.99
N VAL A 69 -1.43 -8.48 2.20
CA VAL A 69 -2.61 -7.70 2.55
C VAL A 69 -2.15 -6.42 3.22
N THR A 70 -2.56 -5.27 2.69
CA THR A 70 -2.26 -3.94 3.22
C THR A 70 -3.54 -3.12 3.29
N THR A 71 -3.49 -1.93 3.85
CA THR A 71 -4.66 -1.06 3.97
C THR A 71 -4.39 0.30 3.36
N SER A 72 -5.45 0.96 2.89
CA SER A 72 -5.32 2.25 2.21
C SER A 72 -5.20 3.44 3.15
N GLY A 73 -5.46 3.23 4.45
CA GLY A 73 -5.45 4.23 5.50
C GLY A 73 -4.70 3.77 6.75
N ASP A 74 -3.69 2.92 6.58
CA ASP A 74 -2.86 2.40 7.67
C ASP A 74 -2.11 3.52 8.40
N GLU A 75 -2.00 3.42 9.72
CA GLU A 75 -1.26 4.38 10.52
C GLU A 75 0.25 4.13 10.53
N PHE A 76 0.73 2.93 10.23
CA PHE A 76 2.16 2.62 10.23
C PHE A 76 2.77 2.68 8.83
N PHE A 77 2.05 2.20 7.82
CA PHE A 77 2.61 1.92 6.50
C PHE A 77 1.89 2.69 5.40
N LEU A 78 2.62 3.26 4.43
CA LEU A 78 1.97 4.07 3.42
C LEU A 78 1.33 3.19 2.35
N PRO A 79 0.21 3.65 1.74
CA PRO A 79 -0.51 2.87 0.73
C PRO A 79 0.36 2.51 -0.50
N ASP A 80 1.49 3.20 -0.71
CA ASP A 80 2.44 2.97 -1.79
C ASP A 80 3.81 2.38 -1.35
N ASP A 81 3.92 1.82 -0.13
CA ASP A 81 5.17 1.17 0.35
C ASP A 81 5.63 0.01 -0.54
N SER A 82 4.67 -0.64 -1.21
CA SER A 82 4.89 -1.67 -2.24
C SER A 82 5.91 -1.29 -3.33
N TYR A 83 6.07 0.01 -3.64
CA TYR A 83 7.00 0.48 -4.66
C TYR A 83 8.45 0.09 -4.36
N TYR A 84 8.78 -0.11 -3.08
CA TYR A 84 10.15 -0.35 -2.62
C TYR A 84 10.46 -1.82 -2.39
N TYR A 85 9.51 -2.75 -2.57
CA TYR A 85 9.76 -4.18 -2.35
C TYR A 85 9.03 -5.12 -3.31
N PHE A 86 7.87 -4.77 -3.86
CA PHE A 86 6.98 -5.74 -4.49
C PHE A 86 7.64 -6.44 -5.69
N ASP A 87 8.34 -5.70 -6.54
CA ASP A 87 9.04 -6.24 -7.72
C ASP A 87 10.20 -7.18 -7.36
N GLN A 88 10.78 -7.04 -6.18
CA GLN A 88 11.90 -7.86 -5.71
C GLN A 88 11.45 -9.24 -5.18
N LEU A 89 10.15 -9.44 -4.94
CA LEU A 89 9.63 -10.71 -4.45
C LEU A 89 9.59 -11.76 -5.58
N PRO A 90 10.08 -13.00 -5.36
CA PRO A 90 10.06 -14.03 -6.39
C PRO A 90 8.76 -14.83 -6.41
N GLY A 91 8.53 -15.55 -7.51
CA GLY A 91 7.40 -16.48 -7.67
C GLY A 91 6.03 -15.79 -7.65
N PRO A 92 4.94 -16.58 -7.50
CA PRO A 92 3.59 -16.02 -7.43
C PRO A 92 3.44 -15.07 -6.24
N LYS A 93 3.06 -13.82 -6.55
CA LYS A 93 2.88 -12.72 -5.59
C LYS A 93 1.66 -11.90 -5.98
N PHE A 94 0.88 -11.53 -4.99
CA PHE A 94 -0.35 -10.79 -5.14
C PHE A 94 -0.40 -9.69 -4.09
N LEU A 95 -0.92 -8.54 -4.46
CA LEU A 95 -1.22 -7.47 -3.52
C LEU A 95 -2.72 -7.45 -3.27
N ARG A 96 -3.12 -7.12 -2.04
CA ARG A 96 -4.51 -6.86 -1.67
C ARG A 96 -4.54 -5.64 -0.76
N ILE A 97 -4.84 -4.49 -1.33
CA ILE A 97 -5.06 -3.26 -0.58
C ILE A 97 -6.54 -3.20 -0.18
N VAL A 98 -6.82 -3.12 1.13
CA VAL A 98 -8.16 -2.96 1.66
C VAL A 98 -8.51 -1.47 1.73
N PRO A 99 -9.47 -0.97 0.92
CA PRO A 99 -9.86 0.43 0.94
C PRO A 99 -10.56 0.78 2.26
N ASN A 100 -10.32 1.98 2.78
CA ASN A 100 -10.93 2.51 4.02
C ASN A 100 -10.68 1.68 5.29
N ALA A 101 -9.70 0.78 5.27
CA ALA A 101 -9.23 0.10 6.47
C ALA A 101 -8.06 0.88 7.10
N GLU A 102 -8.05 0.89 8.44
CA GLU A 102 -6.91 1.25 9.27
C GLU A 102 -6.11 0.00 9.67
N HIS A 103 -5.01 0.17 10.40
CA HIS A 103 -4.05 -0.89 10.69
C HIS A 103 -4.66 -2.14 11.35
N SER A 104 -5.62 -1.99 12.27
CA SER A 104 -6.30 -3.12 12.90
C SER A 104 -7.38 -3.79 12.02
N MET A 105 -7.63 -3.24 10.82
CA MET A 105 -8.67 -3.66 9.87
C MET A 105 -10.05 -3.79 10.51
N LYS A 106 -10.34 -2.99 11.54
CA LYS A 106 -11.62 -3.00 12.24
C LYS A 106 -12.75 -2.73 11.25
N GLY A 107 -13.80 -3.53 11.34
CA GLY A 107 -14.93 -3.48 10.39
C GLY A 107 -14.69 -4.21 9.06
N HIS A 108 -13.49 -4.71 8.79
CA HIS A 108 -13.14 -5.40 7.52
C HIS A 108 -12.90 -6.91 7.67
N LEU A 109 -13.06 -7.47 8.88
CA LEU A 109 -12.78 -8.88 9.19
C LEU A 109 -13.43 -9.87 8.21
N MET A 110 -14.71 -9.67 7.88
CA MET A 110 -15.41 -10.61 6.98
C MET A 110 -14.86 -10.55 5.56
N SER A 111 -14.54 -9.35 5.06
CA SER A 111 -13.91 -9.18 3.75
C SER A 111 -12.55 -9.87 3.70
N ASP A 112 -11.75 -9.73 4.76
CA ASP A 112 -10.43 -10.35 4.84
C ASP A 112 -10.51 -11.88 4.93
N ILE A 113 -11.37 -12.43 5.79
CA ILE A 113 -11.58 -13.88 5.90
C ILE A 113 -11.98 -14.50 4.55
N LEU A 114 -12.89 -13.86 3.80
CA LEU A 114 -13.33 -14.40 2.51
C LEU A 114 -12.21 -14.40 1.46
N ALA A 115 -11.42 -13.33 1.40
CA ALA A 115 -10.27 -13.25 0.50
C ALA A 115 -9.19 -14.28 0.85
N LEU A 116 -8.85 -14.40 2.15
CA LEU A 116 -7.92 -15.40 2.65
C LEU A 116 -8.40 -16.83 2.35
N HIS A 117 -9.67 -17.11 2.61
CA HIS A 117 -10.27 -18.41 2.35
C HIS A 117 -10.12 -18.82 0.89
N SER A 118 -10.45 -17.93 -0.06
CA SER A 118 -10.29 -18.23 -1.49
C SER A 118 -8.82 -18.45 -1.87
N PHE A 119 -7.92 -17.59 -1.38
CA PHE A 119 -6.49 -17.73 -1.64
C PHE A 119 -5.93 -19.06 -1.14
N TYR A 120 -6.27 -19.46 0.08
CA TYR A 120 -5.85 -20.75 0.66
C TYR A 120 -6.48 -21.94 -0.07
N LEU A 121 -7.77 -21.87 -0.45
CA LEU A 121 -8.40 -22.93 -1.25
C LEU A 121 -7.68 -23.14 -2.58
N THR A 122 -7.28 -22.07 -3.28
CA THR A 122 -6.52 -22.17 -4.53
C THR A 122 -5.20 -22.92 -4.34
N ILE A 123 -4.51 -22.70 -3.21
CA ILE A 123 -3.30 -23.45 -2.86
C ILE A 123 -3.62 -24.92 -2.58
N LEU A 124 -4.61 -25.18 -1.73
CA LEU A 124 -4.96 -26.54 -1.28
C LEU A 124 -5.44 -27.43 -2.44
N GLU A 125 -6.14 -26.86 -3.41
CA GLU A 125 -6.63 -27.57 -4.58
C GLU A 125 -5.63 -27.61 -5.73
N ASN A 126 -4.43 -27.05 -5.55
CA ASN A 126 -3.42 -26.90 -6.60
C ASN A 126 -4.01 -26.25 -7.88
N ALA A 127 -4.93 -25.30 -7.68
CA ALA A 127 -5.59 -24.58 -8.75
C ALA A 127 -4.69 -23.44 -9.26
N THR A 128 -4.84 -23.09 -10.53
CA THR A 128 -4.04 -22.04 -11.16
C THR A 128 -4.51 -20.65 -10.72
N PHE A 129 -3.59 -19.85 -10.18
CA PHE A 129 -3.86 -18.43 -9.94
C PHE A 129 -3.94 -17.64 -11.26
N PRO A 130 -4.90 -16.73 -11.42
CA PRO A 130 -4.84 -15.68 -12.44
C PRO A 130 -3.57 -14.84 -12.28
N THR A 131 -2.94 -14.43 -13.37
CA THR A 131 -1.81 -13.50 -13.32
C THR A 131 -2.26 -12.09 -13.64
N MET A 132 -1.65 -11.11 -12.97
CA MET A 132 -1.85 -9.69 -13.21
C MET A 132 -0.52 -9.01 -13.48
N SER A 133 -0.53 -8.06 -14.40
CA SER A 133 0.58 -7.13 -14.61
C SER A 133 0.01 -5.74 -14.83
N TRP A 134 0.71 -4.71 -14.37
CA TRP A 134 0.26 -3.34 -14.53
C TRP A 134 1.42 -2.39 -14.77
N THR A 135 1.11 -1.27 -15.41
CA THR A 135 2.02 -0.12 -15.51
C THR A 135 1.36 1.09 -14.88
N ARG A 136 2.10 1.80 -14.04
CA ARG A 136 1.72 3.07 -13.43
C ARG A 136 2.41 4.21 -14.17
N SER A 137 1.69 5.29 -14.40
CA SER A 137 2.26 6.52 -14.97
C SER A 137 1.63 7.73 -14.33
N SER A 138 2.41 8.79 -14.18
CA SER A 138 1.98 10.08 -13.65
C SER A 138 2.47 11.16 -14.60
N THR A 139 1.59 12.07 -15.00
CA THR A 139 1.89 13.20 -15.87
C THR A 139 1.56 14.50 -15.16
N SER A 140 1.84 15.64 -15.79
CA SER A 140 1.46 16.95 -15.24
C SER A 140 -0.05 17.13 -15.09
N ILE A 141 -0.88 16.32 -15.77
CA ILE A 141 -2.34 16.45 -15.85
C ILE A 141 -3.11 15.30 -15.18
N ASN A 142 -2.59 14.06 -15.21
CA ASN A 142 -3.29 12.89 -14.67
C ASN A 142 -2.32 11.75 -14.32
N GLY A 143 -2.81 10.84 -13.48
CA GLY A 143 -2.23 9.53 -13.24
C GLY A 143 -3.02 8.47 -13.99
N LYS A 144 -2.33 7.42 -14.41
CA LYS A 144 -2.93 6.28 -15.12
C LYS A 144 -2.36 4.93 -14.64
N ILE A 145 -3.25 3.95 -14.52
CA ILE A 145 -2.91 2.53 -14.35
C ILE A 145 -3.44 1.77 -15.57
N MET A 146 -2.56 1.06 -16.28
CA MET A 146 -2.94 0.05 -17.25
C MET A 146 -2.77 -1.33 -16.63
N LEU A 147 -3.85 -2.08 -16.51
CA LEU A 147 -3.86 -3.44 -15.97
C LEU A 147 -4.08 -4.45 -17.11
N THR A 148 -3.29 -5.53 -17.11
CA THR A 148 -3.50 -6.72 -17.94
C THR A 148 -3.64 -7.96 -17.05
N THR A 149 -4.63 -8.79 -17.33
CA THR A 149 -4.92 -10.04 -16.62
C THR A 149 -4.77 -11.26 -17.55
N SER A 150 -4.55 -12.46 -17.01
CA SER A 150 -4.49 -13.68 -17.84
C SER A 150 -5.85 -14.22 -18.27
N VAL A 151 -6.89 -13.91 -17.49
CA VAL A 151 -8.29 -14.30 -17.72
C VAL A 151 -9.18 -13.11 -17.44
N GLU A 152 -10.40 -13.12 -17.98
CA GLU A 152 -11.38 -12.07 -17.74
C GLU A 152 -11.84 -12.07 -16.26
N PRO A 153 -11.66 -10.97 -15.52
CA PRO A 153 -12.21 -10.80 -14.18
C PRO A 153 -13.74 -10.78 -14.16
N ILE A 154 -14.33 -11.23 -13.06
CA ILE A 154 -15.78 -11.12 -12.83
C ILE A 154 -16.20 -9.71 -12.38
N LYS A 155 -15.27 -8.96 -11.76
CA LYS A 155 -15.48 -7.57 -11.34
C LYS A 155 -14.15 -6.84 -11.33
N VAL A 156 -14.19 -5.57 -11.77
CA VAL A 156 -13.05 -4.65 -11.72
C VAL A 156 -13.56 -3.34 -11.16
N THR A 157 -12.86 -2.77 -10.18
CA THR A 157 -13.27 -1.54 -9.50
C THR A 157 -12.04 -0.69 -9.20
N MET A 158 -12.10 0.61 -9.50
CA MET A 158 -11.09 1.54 -9.02
C MET A 158 -11.48 2.03 -7.63
N TYR A 159 -10.52 2.10 -6.73
CA TYR A 159 -10.64 2.90 -5.51
C TYR A 159 -9.73 4.11 -5.64
N TYR A 160 -10.23 5.29 -5.26
CA TYR A 160 -9.42 6.50 -5.26
C TYR A 160 -9.73 7.39 -4.07
N ALA A 161 -8.73 8.14 -3.62
CA ALA A 161 -8.84 9.16 -2.59
C ALA A 161 -8.07 10.41 -3.01
N LYS A 162 -8.45 11.55 -2.45
CA LYS A 162 -7.74 12.83 -2.61
C LYS A 162 -7.37 13.36 -1.22
N THR A 163 -6.18 13.93 -1.09
CA THR A 163 -5.81 14.63 0.14
C THR A 163 -6.68 15.88 0.30
N LEU A 164 -6.89 16.31 1.54
CA LEU A 164 -7.73 17.48 1.85
C LEU A 164 -7.02 18.80 1.55
N ASP A 165 -5.69 18.80 1.59
CA ASP A 165 -4.82 19.94 1.35
C ASP A 165 -3.51 19.53 0.65
N GLY A 166 -2.58 20.48 0.52
CA GLY A 166 -1.25 20.29 -0.06
C GLY A 166 -0.12 20.21 0.96
N ILE A 167 -0.41 19.97 2.24
CA ILE A 167 0.58 19.97 3.31
C ILE A 167 1.24 18.59 3.42
N ARG A 168 0.44 17.52 3.51
CA ARG A 168 0.94 16.15 3.62
C ARG A 168 0.26 15.24 2.60
N ARG A 169 1.00 14.24 2.14
CA ARG A 169 0.49 13.17 1.27
C ARG A 169 -0.20 12.10 2.13
N ASP A 170 -1.26 12.51 2.83
CA ASP A 170 -1.92 11.72 3.86
C ASP A 170 -3.34 11.28 3.43
N PHE A 171 -3.55 9.97 3.32
CA PHE A 171 -4.78 9.36 2.85
C PHE A 171 -5.58 8.62 3.94
N ARG A 172 -5.24 8.85 5.22
CA ARG A 172 -5.84 8.16 6.36
C ARG A 172 -7.14 8.83 6.80
N LEU A 173 -8.01 8.07 7.48
CA LEU A 173 -9.25 8.58 8.08
C LEU A 173 -9.02 9.30 9.43
N VAL A 174 -7.93 8.96 10.11
CA VAL A 174 -7.58 9.48 11.44
C VAL A 174 -6.09 9.83 11.45
N VAL A 175 -5.78 11.02 11.96
CA VAL A 175 -4.41 11.54 12.08
C VAL A 175 -4.22 12.17 13.46
N LYS A 176 -3.02 12.64 13.78
CA LYS A 176 -2.78 13.43 15.00
C LYS A 176 -2.00 14.68 14.65
N ASP A 177 -2.64 15.85 14.77
CA ASP A 177 -1.93 17.12 14.59
C ASP A 177 -0.75 17.21 15.57
N PRO A 178 0.45 17.67 15.13
CA PRO A 178 1.62 17.81 16.01
C PRO A 178 1.37 18.68 17.25
N ASN A 179 0.42 19.61 17.17
CA ASN A 179 0.03 20.53 18.23
C ASN A 179 -1.17 20.02 19.06
N SER A 180 -1.77 18.89 18.68
CA SER A 180 -2.89 18.26 19.39
C SER A 180 -2.43 17.02 20.16
N GLN A 181 -2.94 16.85 21.38
CA GLN A 181 -2.68 15.63 22.17
C GLN A 181 -3.47 14.41 21.68
N ASN A 182 -4.64 14.62 21.07
CA ASN A 182 -5.57 13.55 20.70
C ASN A 182 -5.62 13.34 19.17
N PRO A 183 -5.79 12.08 18.72
CA PRO A 183 -6.15 11.79 17.33
C PRO A 183 -7.42 12.55 16.92
N MET A 184 -7.44 12.99 15.66
CA MET A 184 -8.56 13.71 15.06
C MET A 184 -8.98 13.06 13.75
N VAL A 185 -10.24 13.25 13.39
CA VAL A 185 -10.77 12.78 12.11
C VAL A 185 -10.15 13.59 10.98
N HIS A 186 -9.52 12.90 10.04
CA HIS A 186 -9.02 13.40 8.77
C HIS A 186 -9.85 12.73 7.68
N PRO A 187 -10.96 13.31 7.21
CA PRO A 187 -11.98 12.59 6.44
C PRO A 187 -11.59 12.25 4.99
N VAL A 188 -10.38 11.72 4.76
CA VAL A 188 -9.98 11.15 3.47
C VAL A 188 -10.58 9.75 3.36
N VAL A 189 -11.51 9.61 2.42
CA VAL A 189 -12.24 8.35 2.17
C VAL A 189 -11.92 7.90 0.74
N TRP A 190 -11.64 6.61 0.61
CA TRP A 190 -11.42 5.93 -0.66
C TRP A 190 -12.76 5.58 -1.29
N LEU A 191 -13.08 6.28 -2.37
CA LEU A 191 -14.34 6.16 -3.11
C LEU A 191 -14.19 5.19 -4.28
N ASN A 192 -15.32 4.58 -4.66
CA ASN A 192 -15.38 3.81 -5.90
C ASN A 192 -15.29 4.74 -7.10
N GLY A 193 -14.51 4.34 -8.10
CA GLY A 193 -14.44 4.98 -9.39
C GLY A 193 -14.54 3.98 -10.54
N GLU A 194 -14.71 4.51 -11.74
CA GLU A 194 -14.85 3.71 -12.95
C GLU A 194 -13.49 3.24 -13.48
N VAL A 195 -13.50 2.05 -14.09
CA VAL A 195 -12.36 1.51 -14.82
C VAL A 195 -12.81 1.27 -16.25
N GLN A 196 -12.09 1.86 -17.21
CA GLN A 196 -12.37 1.63 -18.62
C GLN A 196 -11.91 0.22 -18.99
N LYS A 197 -12.86 -0.63 -19.43
CA LYS A 197 -12.56 -1.91 -20.06
C LYS A 197 -12.09 -1.65 -21.50
N ILE A 198 -10.82 -1.96 -21.79
CA ILE A 198 -10.25 -1.86 -23.13
C ILE A 198 -10.61 -3.11 -23.95
N ASN A 199 -10.47 -4.28 -23.33
CA ASN A 199 -10.95 -5.57 -23.84
C ASN A 199 -11.18 -6.54 -22.66
N ALA A 200 -11.39 -7.84 -22.94
CA ALA A 200 -11.68 -8.85 -21.92
C ALA A 200 -10.62 -8.98 -20.82
N THR A 201 -9.35 -8.64 -21.10
CA THR A 201 -8.24 -8.82 -20.17
C THR A 201 -7.41 -7.56 -19.94
N GLN A 202 -7.82 -6.42 -20.50
CA GLN A 202 -7.12 -5.15 -20.36
C GLN A 202 -8.04 -4.04 -19.87
N TYR A 203 -7.58 -3.34 -18.85
CA TYR A 203 -8.34 -2.35 -18.11
C TYR A 203 -7.49 -1.09 -17.87
N MET A 204 -8.12 0.07 -17.86
CA MET A 204 -7.46 1.35 -17.65
C MET A 204 -8.20 2.18 -16.60
N ALA A 205 -7.47 2.64 -15.60
CA ALA A 205 -7.93 3.64 -14.65
C ALA A 205 -7.15 4.94 -14.86
N VAL A 206 -7.86 6.07 -14.85
CA VAL A 206 -7.27 7.41 -14.98
C VAL A 206 -7.87 8.31 -13.90
N VAL A 207 -7.00 9.04 -13.21
CA VAL A 207 -7.40 10.04 -12.20
C VAL A 207 -6.70 11.34 -12.52
N ASP A 208 -7.48 12.42 -12.64
CA ASP A 208 -6.93 13.75 -12.87
C ASP A 208 -6.13 14.23 -11.67
N ARG A 209 -5.03 14.91 -11.96
CA ARG A 209 -4.22 15.58 -10.96
C ARG A 209 -5.08 16.64 -10.25
N PRO A 210 -5.19 16.62 -8.92
CA PRO A 210 -5.92 17.67 -8.22
C PRO A 210 -5.16 19.00 -8.28
N ILE A 211 -5.91 20.11 -8.20
CA ILE A 211 -5.32 21.46 -8.17
C ILE A 211 -4.42 21.64 -6.94
N VAL A 212 -4.83 21.07 -5.81
CA VAL A 212 -4.12 21.09 -4.53
C VAL A 212 -3.94 19.65 -4.06
N GLY A 213 -2.76 19.34 -3.53
CA GLY A 213 -2.46 18.05 -2.92
C GLY A 213 -2.26 16.91 -3.93
N TRP A 214 -2.71 15.72 -3.55
CA TRP A 214 -2.48 14.48 -4.29
C TRP A 214 -3.78 13.68 -4.41
N ALA A 215 -3.87 12.91 -5.49
CA ALA A 215 -4.83 11.84 -5.63
C ALA A 215 -4.09 10.50 -5.64
N ALA A 216 -4.60 9.52 -4.90
CA ALA A 216 -4.13 8.14 -4.91
C ALA A 216 -5.24 7.24 -5.43
N PHE A 217 -4.89 6.21 -6.20
CA PHE A 217 -5.86 5.25 -6.71
C PHE A 217 -5.23 3.90 -7.04
N PHE A 218 -6.01 2.83 -6.97
CA PHE A 218 -5.62 1.48 -7.39
C PHE A 218 -6.82 0.75 -8.00
N ILE A 219 -6.54 -0.34 -8.72
CA ILE A 219 -7.58 -1.21 -9.28
C ILE A 219 -7.69 -2.47 -8.44
N GLN A 220 -8.89 -2.76 -7.94
CA GLN A 220 -9.27 -4.03 -7.34
C GLN A 220 -9.94 -4.93 -8.38
N VAL A 221 -9.59 -6.21 -8.36
CA VAL A 221 -9.97 -7.21 -9.35
C VAL A 221 -10.47 -8.46 -8.64
N HIS A 222 -11.62 -8.96 -9.06
CA HIS A 222 -12.17 -10.22 -8.58
C HIS A 222 -12.13 -11.28 -9.68
N PHE A 223 -11.73 -12.49 -9.31
CA PHE A 223 -11.75 -13.66 -10.18
C PHE A 223 -12.53 -14.81 -9.53
N ASN A 224 -13.02 -15.73 -10.36
CA ASN A 224 -13.54 -16.99 -9.85
C ASN A 224 -12.42 -17.78 -9.17
N GLY A 225 -12.66 -18.18 -7.93
CA GLY A 225 -11.84 -19.12 -7.18
C GLY A 225 -12.47 -20.51 -7.10
N PRO A 226 -11.76 -21.50 -6.54
CA PRO A 226 -12.29 -22.85 -6.36
C PRO A 226 -13.53 -22.87 -5.47
N LYS A 227 -14.40 -23.88 -5.67
CA LYS A 227 -15.63 -24.09 -4.89
C LYS A 227 -16.56 -22.87 -4.84
N GLY A 228 -16.58 -22.05 -5.88
CA GLY A 228 -17.39 -20.83 -5.94
C GLY A 228 -16.92 -19.72 -5.01
N SER A 229 -15.70 -19.82 -4.47
CA SER A 229 -15.05 -18.71 -3.78
C SER A 229 -14.61 -17.61 -4.76
N THR A 230 -14.22 -16.46 -4.24
CA THR A 230 -13.78 -15.31 -5.05
C THR A 230 -12.36 -14.91 -4.65
N LEU A 231 -11.44 -14.95 -5.62
CA LEU A 231 -10.11 -14.38 -5.45
C LEU A 231 -10.19 -12.86 -5.61
N GLU A 232 -9.54 -12.13 -4.72
CA GLU A 232 -9.50 -10.66 -4.72
C GLU A 232 -8.06 -10.18 -4.65
N PHE A 233 -7.65 -9.42 -5.67
CA PHE A 233 -6.30 -8.86 -5.77
C PHE A 233 -6.38 -7.40 -6.21
N THR A 234 -5.30 -6.65 -5.99
CA THR A 234 -5.16 -5.26 -6.40
C THR A 234 -3.88 -5.03 -7.20
N THR A 235 -3.87 -3.97 -8.00
CA THR A 235 -2.61 -3.35 -8.43
C THR A 235 -1.95 -2.66 -7.24
N GLU A 236 -0.71 -2.20 -7.41
CA GLU A 236 -0.17 -1.15 -6.54
C GLU A 236 -1.01 0.13 -6.67
N VAL A 237 -0.90 1.00 -5.66
CA VAL A 237 -1.41 2.37 -5.74
C VAL A 237 -0.66 3.14 -6.82
N ASN A 238 -1.31 4.10 -7.44
CA ASN A 238 -0.68 5.14 -8.22
C ASN A 238 -1.04 6.50 -7.62
N ILE A 239 -0.07 7.40 -7.55
CA ILE A 239 -0.25 8.73 -6.97
C ILE A 239 0.03 9.81 -8.02
N VAL A 240 -0.84 10.80 -8.08
CA VAL A 240 -0.70 11.96 -8.97
C VAL A 240 -0.91 13.27 -8.20
N PRO A 241 0.01 14.25 -8.28
CA PRO A 241 1.32 14.15 -8.96
C PRO A 241 2.28 13.23 -8.18
N ASP A 242 3.19 12.55 -8.88
CA ASP A 242 4.23 11.73 -8.23
C ASP A 242 5.37 12.61 -7.68
N THR A 243 5.08 13.25 -6.54
CA THR A 243 5.96 14.22 -5.87
C THR A 243 5.80 14.11 -4.36
N PHE A 244 6.83 14.51 -3.61
CA PHE A 244 6.83 14.54 -2.15
C PHE A 244 6.75 15.98 -1.62
N PRO A 245 5.93 16.23 -0.57
CA PRO A 245 5.86 17.56 0.06
C PRO A 245 7.09 17.93 0.88
N PHE A 246 7.85 16.94 1.37
CA PHE A 246 9.00 17.16 2.25
C PHE A 246 10.29 16.62 1.64
N PRO A 247 11.43 17.27 1.92
CA PRO A 247 12.73 16.68 1.62
C PRO A 247 12.93 15.41 2.43
N ASP A 248 13.88 14.59 1.99
CA ASP A 248 14.27 13.43 2.77
C ASP A 248 14.91 13.84 4.10
N CYS A 249 14.72 13.03 5.14
CA CYS A 249 15.46 13.20 6.38
C CYS A 249 16.88 12.64 6.23
N SER A 250 17.83 13.10 7.06
CA SER A 250 19.16 12.50 7.11
C SER A 250 19.74 12.50 8.52
N GLY A 251 20.34 11.38 8.91
CA GLY A 251 20.97 11.20 10.22
C GLY A 251 20.03 11.59 11.36
N THR A 252 20.50 12.45 12.27
CA THR A 252 19.71 12.83 13.45
C THR A 252 18.43 13.62 13.14
N SER A 253 18.29 14.17 11.93
CA SER A 253 17.06 14.87 11.55
C SER A 253 15.89 13.90 11.33
N CYS A 254 16.17 12.60 11.15
CA CYS A 254 15.15 11.57 11.02
C CYS A 254 14.38 11.30 12.33
N VAL A 255 14.82 11.85 13.47
CA VAL A 255 13.98 11.91 14.68
C VAL A 255 12.62 12.55 14.36
N GLY A 256 12.63 13.62 13.56
CA GLY A 256 11.40 14.26 13.07
C GLY A 256 10.48 14.75 14.19
N SER A 257 9.19 14.72 13.90
CA SER A 257 8.08 14.98 14.83
C SER A 257 6.95 13.99 14.60
N LEU A 258 6.06 13.83 15.59
CA LEU A 258 4.81 13.10 15.40
C LEU A 258 3.77 13.94 14.64
N VAL A 259 3.08 13.34 13.66
CA VAL A 259 2.17 13.99 12.69
C VAL A 259 0.91 13.17 12.37
#